data_AF-H1LZE2-F1
#
_entry.id   AF-H1LZE2-F1
#
_cell.length_a   1.000
_cell.length_b   1.000
_cell.length_c   1.000
_cell.angle_alpha   90.00
_cell.angle_beta   90.00
_cell.angle_gamma   90.00
#
_symmetry.space_group_name_H-M   'P 1'
#
loop_
_entity.id
_entity.type
_entity.pdbx_description
1 polymer ?
#
loop_
_entity_poly.entity_id
_entity_poly.type
_entity_poly.pdbx_seq_one_letter_code
_entity_poly.pdbx_strand_id
1 'polypeptide(L)'
;YTFIVTNMESSTEYLIKFYCKRGLMENFIKESKTDFDFASVSSHTRVVNANRLQIHALTYNIFNWFRRLALSANMRKQRIDTVRLKLLKVATKGNSFSKLYNVQAL
;
A
#
# COMPACT_ATOMS: atom_id res chain seq x y z
N TYR A 1 -11.30 25.28 -16.75
CA TYR A 1 -11.77 25.83 -15.47
C TYR A 1 -12.17 24.68 -14.54
N THR A 2 -11.74 24.71 -13.27
CA THR A 2 -12.11 23.71 -12.25
C THR A 2 -12.90 24.41 -11.16
N PHE A 3 -14.10 23.92 -10.87
CA PHE A 3 -14.97 24.45 -9.82
C PHE A 3 -15.16 23.40 -8.73
N ILE A 4 -15.11 23.81 -7.46
CA ILE A 4 -15.34 22.93 -6.30
C ILE A 4 -16.57 23.47 -5.56
N VAL A 5 -17.63 22.65 -5.51
CA VAL A 5 -18.83 22.94 -4.73
C VAL A 5 -18.72 22.19 -3.40
N THR A 6 -18.89 22.88 -2.28
CA THR A 6 -18.72 22.31 -0.94
C THR A 6 -19.70 22.96 0.04
N ASN A 7 -20.19 22.18 1.01
CA ASN A 7 -20.96 22.69 2.15
C ASN A 7 -20.08 22.98 3.38
N MET A 8 -18.77 22.72 3.29
CA MET A 8 -17.85 22.90 4.41
C MET A 8 -17.48 24.36 4.58
N GLU A 9 -17.72 24.90 5.77
CA GLU A 9 -17.23 26.23 6.18
C GLU A 9 -15.79 26.10 6.64
N SER A 10 -14.84 26.35 5.73
CA SER A 10 -13.40 26.26 6.00
C SER A 10 -12.63 27.18 5.05
N SER A 11 -11.37 27.48 5.36
CA SER A 11 -10.55 28.33 4.49
C SER A 11 -10.39 27.73 3.10
N THR A 12 -10.36 28.59 2.08
CA THR A 12 -10.20 28.17 0.67
C THR A 12 -8.95 27.31 0.47
N GLU A 13 -7.84 27.64 1.13
CA GLU A 13 -6.62 26.83 1.08
C GLU A 13 -6.82 25.42 1.63
N TYR A 14 -7.54 25.28 2.75
CA TYR A 14 -7.84 23.98 3.33
C TYR A 14 -8.77 23.18 2.43
N LEU A 15 -9.79 23.83 1.85
CA LEU A 15 -10.73 23.21 0.91
C LEU A 15 -10.00 22.65 -0.32
N ILE A 16 -9.08 23.41 -0.90
CA ILE A 16 -8.28 22.96 -2.04
C ILE A 16 -7.40 21.77 -1.63
N LYS A 17 -6.66 21.87 -0.50
CA LYS A 17 -5.82 20.77 -0.01
C LYS A 17 -6.64 19.52 0.30
N PHE A 18 -7.84 19.68 0.87
CA PHE A 18 -8.77 18.59 1.15
C PHE A 18 -9.22 17.93 -0.16
N TYR A 19 -9.66 18.72 -1.14
CA TYR A 19 -10.08 18.21 -2.45
C TYR A 19 -8.95 17.47 -3.17
N CYS A 20 -7.71 17.97 -3.09
CA CYS A 20 -6.54 17.29 -3.65
C CYS A 20 -6.31 15.88 -3.08
N LYS A 21 -6.76 15.58 -1.84
CA LYS A 21 -6.67 14.22 -1.27
C LYS A 21 -7.52 13.21 -2.05
N ARG A 22 -8.49 13.64 -2.87
CA ARG A 22 -9.24 12.75 -3.77
C ARG A 22 -8.34 12.03 -4.76
N GLY A 23 -7.34 12.72 -5.32
CA GLY A 23 -6.36 12.10 -6.23
C GLY A 23 -5.48 11.06 -5.54
N LEU A 24 -5.22 11.24 -4.24
CA LEU A 24 -4.52 10.23 -3.44
C LEU A 24 -5.36 8.97 -3.26
N MET A 25 -6.69 9.10 -3.12
CA MET A 25 -7.58 7.95 -3.04
C MET A 25 -7.59 7.12 -4.33
N GLU A 26 -7.57 7.78 -5.49
CA GLU A 26 -7.48 7.08 -6.78
C GLU A 26 -6.17 6.26 -6.88
N ASN A 27 -5.07 6.82 -6.40
CA ASN A 27 -3.78 6.10 -6.35
C ASN A 27 -3.86 4.88 -5.42
N PHE A 28 -4.52 4.97 -4.27
CA PHE A 28 -4.72 3.81 -3.39
C PHE A 28 -5.60 2.73 -4.01
N ILE A 29 -6.64 3.11 -4.77
CA ILE A 29 -7.48 2.15 -5.49
C ILE A 29 -6.68 1.44 -6.58
N LYS A 30 -5.86 2.18 -7.35
CA LYS A 30 -4.98 1.60 -8.37
C LYS A 30 -3.98 0.63 -7.75
N GLU A 31 -3.31 1.04 -6.67
CA GLU A 31 -2.38 0.20 -5.92
C GLU A 31 -3.06 -1.06 -5.38
N SER A 32 -4.27 -0.96 -4.84
CA SER A 32 -5.03 -2.12 -4.34
C SER A 32 -5.41 -3.10 -5.47
N LYS A 33 -5.80 -2.59 -6.64
CA LYS A 33 -6.14 -3.43 -7.80
C LYS A 33 -4.91 -4.15 -8.36
N THR A 34 -3.78 -3.45 -8.51
CA THR A 34 -2.57 -4.00 -9.14
C THR A 34 -1.74 -4.84 -8.17
N ASP A 35 -1.51 -4.38 -6.94
CA ASP A 35 -0.49 -4.96 -6.04
C ASP A 35 -1.08 -5.97 -5.04
N PHE A 36 -2.41 -5.96 -4.86
CA PHE A 36 -3.16 -6.86 -3.96
C PHE A 36 -4.25 -7.67 -4.68
N ASP A 37 -4.32 -7.56 -6.01
CA ASP A 37 -5.21 -8.33 -6.86
C ASP A 37 -6.69 -8.23 -6.43
N PHE A 38 -7.14 -7.02 -6.02
CA PHE A 38 -8.54 -6.78 -5.69
C PHE A 38 -9.50 -7.05 -6.86
N ALA A 39 -8.98 -7.23 -8.07
CA ALA A 39 -9.74 -7.51 -9.28
C ALA A 39 -10.01 -9.01 -9.52
N SER A 40 -9.41 -9.94 -8.76
CA SER A 40 -9.62 -11.39 -8.96
C SER A 40 -10.91 -11.93 -8.33
N VAL A 41 -12.03 -11.33 -8.73
CA VAL A 41 -13.39 -11.74 -8.38
C VAL A 41 -13.98 -12.62 -9.49
N SER A 42 -13.53 -13.87 -9.58
CA SER A 42 -13.92 -14.81 -10.66
C SER A 42 -15.12 -15.72 -10.35
N SER A 43 -15.72 -15.63 -9.16
CA SER A 43 -16.85 -16.50 -8.80
C SER A 43 -18.17 -15.99 -9.38
N HIS A 44 -19.08 -16.91 -9.72
CA HIS A 44 -20.45 -16.57 -10.11
C HIS A 44 -21.27 -15.98 -8.94
N THR A 45 -20.90 -16.28 -7.70
CA THR A 45 -21.64 -15.84 -6.51
C THR A 45 -21.15 -14.49 -6.01
N ARG A 46 -22.05 -13.49 -6.00
CA ARG A 46 -21.75 -12.13 -5.50
C ARG A 46 -21.22 -12.12 -4.07
N VAL A 47 -21.74 -12.97 -3.19
CA VAL A 47 -21.32 -13.07 -1.78
C VAL A 47 -19.86 -13.51 -1.66
N VAL A 48 -19.43 -14.50 -2.45
CA VAL A 48 -18.05 -15.00 -2.43
C VAL A 48 -17.08 -13.89 -2.88
N ASN A 49 -17.44 -13.14 -3.92
CA ASN A 49 -16.63 -12.03 -4.40
C ASN A 49 -16.57 -10.86 -3.41
N ALA A 50 -17.68 -10.56 -2.73
CA ALA A 50 -17.72 -9.55 -1.67
C ALA A 50 -16.80 -9.94 -0.50
N ASN A 51 -16.84 -11.19 -0.06
CA ASN A 51 -15.97 -11.70 1.01
C ASN A 51 -14.49 -11.67 0.59
N ARG A 52 -14.16 -12.07 -0.65
CA ARG A 52 -12.79 -11.94 -1.18
C ARG A 52 -12.32 -10.49 -1.12
N LEU A 53 -13.12 -9.55 -1.63
CA LEU A 53 -12.80 -8.13 -1.60
C LEU A 53 -12.55 -7.61 -0.17
N GLN A 54 -13.37 -8.04 0.80
CA GLN A 54 -13.19 -7.67 2.21
C GLN A 54 -11.87 -8.21 2.78
N ILE A 55 -11.47 -9.45 2.45
CA ILE A 55 -10.19 -10.03 2.88
C ILE A 55 -9.01 -9.27 2.26
N HIS A 56 -9.10 -8.93 0.98
CA HIS A 56 -8.08 -8.12 0.32
C HIS A 56 -7.98 -6.72 0.96
N ALA A 57 -9.12 -6.08 1.29
CA ALA A 57 -9.18 -4.81 2.02
C ALA A 57 -8.54 -4.89 3.41
N LEU A 58 -8.82 -5.96 4.16
CA LEU A 58 -8.21 -6.20 5.46
C LEU A 58 -6.69 -6.36 5.35
N THR A 59 -6.22 -7.16 4.40
CA THR A 59 -4.79 -7.38 4.15
C THR A 59 -4.07 -6.08 3.80
N TYR A 60 -4.69 -5.26 2.95
CA TYR A 60 -4.16 -3.93 2.60
C TYR A 60 -4.08 -3.00 3.81
N ASN A 61 -5.08 -3.02 4.70
CA ASN A 61 -5.07 -2.23 5.93
C ASN A 61 -3.97 -2.67 6.90
N ILE A 62 -3.79 -3.99 7.10
CA ILE A 62 -2.71 -4.55 7.92
C ILE A 62 -1.34 -4.14 7.35
N PHE A 63 -1.16 -4.26 6.03
CA PHE A 63 0.08 -3.82 5.39
C PHE A 63 0.34 -2.32 5.59
N ASN A 64 -0.71 -1.49 5.49
CA ASN A 64 -0.59 -0.06 5.77
C ASN A 64 -0.18 0.25 7.20
N TRP A 65 -0.68 -0.50 8.18
CA TRP A 65 -0.23 -0.40 9.57
C TRP A 65 1.22 -0.83 9.73
N PHE A 66 1.61 -1.97 9.16
CA PHE A 66 3.00 -2.42 9.13
C PHE A 66 3.93 -1.33 8.57
N ARG A 67 3.56 -0.74 7.43
CA ARG A 67 4.33 0.36 6.82
C ARG A 67 4.45 1.58 7.73
N ARG A 68 3.42 1.91 8.51
CA ARG A 68 3.45 3.06 9.43
C ARG A 68 4.28 2.79 10.69
N LEU A 69 4.22 1.57 11.21
CA LEU A 69 4.85 1.21 12.48
C LEU A 69 6.30 0.74 12.32
N ALA A 70 6.61 -0.03 11.28
CA ALA A 70 7.90 -0.70 11.13
C ALA A 70 8.85 -0.04 10.12
N LEU A 71 8.36 0.83 9.23
CA LEU A 71 9.18 1.45 8.18
C LEU A 71 9.48 2.92 8.46
N SER A 72 10.71 3.34 8.14
CA SER A 72 11.15 4.73 8.29
C SER A 72 10.35 5.71 7.43
N ALA A 73 10.35 7.00 7.80
CA ALA A 73 9.56 8.04 7.15
C ALA A 73 9.75 8.13 5.62
N ASN A 74 10.94 7.77 5.13
CA ASN A 74 11.27 7.75 3.70
C ASN A 74 10.62 6.57 2.96
N MET A 75 10.46 5.43 3.63
CA MET A 75 9.83 4.24 3.04
C MET A 75 8.31 4.25 3.14
N ARG A 76 7.75 5.03 4.07
CA ARG A 76 6.30 5.22 4.22
C ARG A 76 5.61 5.81 3.00
N LYS A 77 6.31 6.55 2.13
CA LYS A 77 5.73 7.13 0.90
C LYS A 77 5.86 6.22 -0.32
N GLN A 78 6.57 5.09 -0.20
CA GLN A 78 6.82 4.19 -1.32
C GLN A 78 5.64 3.25 -1.54
N ARG A 79 5.46 2.83 -2.80
CA ARG A 79 4.48 1.81 -3.19
C ARG A 79 4.83 0.45 -2.62
N ILE A 80 3.83 -0.41 -2.44
CA ILE A 80 3.99 -1.76 -1.91
C ILE A 80 5.06 -2.56 -2.64
N ASP A 81 5.09 -2.54 -3.97
CA ASP A 81 6.11 -3.29 -4.72
C ASP A 81 7.54 -2.82 -4.46
N THR A 82 7.74 -1.52 -4.28
CA THR A 82 9.06 -0.97 -3.93
C THR A 82 9.48 -1.40 -2.52
N VAL A 83 8.53 -1.44 -1.58
CA VAL A 83 8.76 -1.93 -0.22
C VAL A 83 9.10 -3.43 -0.26
N ARG A 84 8.33 -4.25 -0.99
CA ARG A 84 8.59 -5.69 -1.19
C ARG A 84 9.98 -5.92 -1.76
N LEU A 85 10.35 -5.21 -2.84
CA LEU A 85 11.67 -5.31 -3.46
C LEU A 85 12.80 -4.93 -2.51
N LYS A 86 12.63 -3.87 -1.71
CA LYS A 86 13.65 -3.46 -0.72
C LYS A 86 13.80 -4.48 0.41
N LEU A 87 12.69 -5.00 0.92
CA LEU A 87 12.72 -6.05 1.94
C LEU A 87 13.40 -7.32 1.41
N LEU A 88 13.07 -7.74 0.18
CA LEU A 88 13.72 -8.88 -0.45
C LEU A 88 15.24 -8.65 -0.61
N LYS A 89 15.65 -7.46 -1.06
CA LYS A 89 17.08 -7.10 -1.17
C LYS A 89 17.81 -7.11 0.17
N VAL A 90 17.14 -6.74 1.26
CA VAL A 90 17.73 -6.82 2.61
C VAL A 90 17.84 -8.28 3.06
N ALA A 91 16.79 -9.09 2.84
CA ALA A 91 16.78 -10.50 3.18
C ALA A 91 17.87 -11.28 2.44
N THR A 92 18.07 -11.02 1.14
CA THR A 92 19.14 -11.68 0.38
C THR A 92 20.53 -11.24 0.81
N LYS A 93 20.73 -9.95 1.16
CA LYS A 93 22.01 -9.48 1.73
C LYS A 93 22.31 -10.12 3.08
N GLY A 94 21.32 -10.26 3.96
CA GLY A 94 21.47 -10.96 5.24
C GLY A 94 21.85 -12.43 5.06
N ASN A 95 21.28 -13.11 4.06
CA ASN A 95 21.61 -14.50 3.73
C ASN A 95 23.00 -14.68 3.10
N SER A 96 23.49 -13.70 2.32
CA SER A 96 24.87 -13.74 1.82
C SER A 96 25.88 -13.53 2.95
N PHE A 97 25.55 -12.69 3.94
CA PHE A 97 26.36 -12.52 5.14
C PHE A 97 26.40 -13.80 5.97
N SER A 98 25.25 -14.47 6.21
CA SER A 98 25.21 -15.73 6.97
C SER A 98 25.92 -16.90 6.26
N LYS A 99 25.93 -16.92 4.92
CA LYS A 99 26.72 -17.89 4.14
C LYS A 99 28.22 -17.70 4.28
N LEU A 100 28.71 -16.46 4.40
CA LEU A 100 30.15 -16.19 4.57
C LEU A 100 30.65 -16.64 5.95
N TYR A 101 29.87 -16.45 7.01
CA TYR A 101 30.23 -16.93 8.35
C TYR A 101 30.25 -18.46 8.46
N ASN A 102 29.41 -19.18 7.70
CA ASN A 102 29.40 -20.64 7.72
C ASN A 102 30.52 -21.30 6.87
N VAL A 103 31.19 -20.54 6.00
CA VAL A 103 32.32 -21.04 5.19
C VAL A 103 33.67 -20.72 5.82
N GLN A 104 33.76 -19.71 6.69
CA GLN A 104 34.97 -19.40 7.46
C GLN A 104 35.11 -20.18 8.77
N ALA A 105 34.14 -21.04 9.09
CA ALA A 105 34.11 -21.87 10.30
C ALA A 105 34.48 -23.36 10.04
N LEU A 106 35.05 -23.67 8.88
CA LEU A 106 35.62 -24.97 8.50
C LEU A 106 37.08 -24.76 8.09
#